data_AF-A0A6J6AWI5-F1
#
_entry.id   AF-A0A6J6AWI5-F1
#
_cell.length_a   1.000
_cell.length_b   1.000
_cell.length_c   1.000
_cell.angle_alpha   90.00
_cell.angle_beta   90.00
_cell.angle_gamma   90.00
#
_symmetry.space_group_name_H-M   'P 1'
#
loop_
_entity.id
_entity.type
_entity.pdbx_description
1 polymer ?
#
loop_
_entity_poly.entity_id
_entity_poly.type
_entity_poly.pdbx_seq_one_letter_code
_entity_poly.pdbx_strand_id
1 'polypeptide(L)'
;MELSRIRVSIDTGVWLSPDVKPLTDFDPKAVTLRELAEHWRGLRVNRRGQPLSPNTLSEYARLVANVLTPFADIPIRSITPQMVETWWGPERRRAPNQAAKAYKHLNTLLLWAVKRKLIPANPCDIDGATSYTPDQVPDVPTAKQVEIMLDVSTDQFRAVLALAAYGGLRKGEIFELRRKDLKTVKADGETWVHISITRGVIWQGKTAIVRPPKSPGSIRAIDLPQRANAIVRKHLATVPTDPEALLFTRRPGTAEHWGAYQLEPVWRKVRAAAGFAGRFHSLRAYAATEFGKTGATSKELMDYFGHRHMDTAMRYQRTTGRERDLLRKLS
;
A
#
# COMPACT_ATOMS: atom_id res chain seq x y z
N MET A 1 15.28 -0.23 -37.21
CA MET A 1 16.22 0.66 -36.46
C MET A 1 15.55 1.41 -35.30
N GLU A 2 14.26 1.75 -35.39
CA GLU A 2 13.55 2.52 -34.36
C GLU A 2 13.18 1.68 -33.12
N LEU A 3 12.69 0.45 -33.32
CA LEU A 3 12.34 -0.49 -32.24
C LEU A 3 13.54 -0.93 -31.38
N SER A 4 14.72 -1.07 -31.99
CA SER A 4 15.97 -1.39 -31.29
C SER A 4 16.43 -0.24 -30.38
N ARG A 5 16.22 1.02 -30.80
CA ARG A 5 16.47 2.19 -29.96
C ARG A 5 15.49 2.26 -28.80
N ILE A 6 14.20 2.04 -29.04
CA ILE A 6 13.15 2.02 -28.00
C ILE A 6 13.46 0.96 -26.93
N ARG A 7 13.89 -0.24 -27.34
CA ARG A 7 14.24 -1.32 -26.41
C ARG A 7 15.43 -0.95 -25.52
N VAL A 8 16.50 -0.39 -26.10
CA VAL A 8 17.69 0.07 -25.36
C VAL A 8 17.34 1.23 -24.40
N SER A 9 16.46 2.14 -24.80
CA SER A 9 16.00 3.25 -23.93
C SER A 9 15.13 2.79 -22.77
N ILE A 10 14.34 1.72 -22.95
CA ILE A 10 13.57 1.06 -21.88
C ILE A 10 14.52 0.34 -20.91
N ASP A 11 15.49 -0.41 -21.44
CA ASP A 11 16.44 -1.19 -20.65
C ASP A 11 17.43 -0.31 -19.86
N THR A 12 17.73 0.90 -20.34
CA THR A 12 18.59 1.90 -19.66
C THR A 12 17.83 2.82 -18.71
N GLY A 13 16.49 2.72 -18.65
CA GLY A 13 15.66 3.55 -17.78
C GLY A 13 15.53 5.02 -18.19
N VAL A 14 15.93 5.36 -19.42
CA VAL A 14 15.92 6.74 -19.97
C VAL A 14 14.68 7.01 -20.83
N TRP A 15 13.75 6.07 -20.92
CA TRP A 15 12.56 6.23 -21.76
C TRP A 15 11.65 7.37 -21.24
N LEU A 16 11.69 8.49 -21.97
CA LEU A 16 10.68 9.53 -21.99
C LEU A 16 9.63 9.11 -23.01
N SER A 17 8.36 9.04 -22.60
CA SER A 17 7.27 8.81 -23.55
C SER A 17 7.35 9.86 -24.67
N PRO A 18 7.29 9.47 -25.95
CA PRO A 18 7.36 10.40 -27.08
C PRO A 18 6.24 11.45 -27.06
N ASP A 19 5.21 11.27 -26.22
CA ASP A 19 4.08 12.21 -26.05
C ASP A 19 4.33 13.26 -24.95
N VAL A 20 5.47 13.23 -24.25
CA VAL A 20 5.81 14.25 -23.26
C VAL A 20 6.36 15.48 -23.97
N LYS A 21 5.49 16.49 -24.17
CA LYS A 21 5.89 17.80 -24.72
C LYS A 21 7.18 18.30 -24.06
N PRO A 22 8.24 18.61 -24.82
CA PRO A 22 9.48 19.14 -24.25
C PRO A 22 9.24 20.44 -23.48
N LEU A 23 10.06 20.69 -22.46
CA LEU A 23 9.97 21.88 -21.58
C LEU A 23 10.02 23.22 -22.34
N THR A 24 10.55 23.24 -23.56
CA THR A 24 10.60 24.39 -24.47
C THR A 24 9.24 24.81 -25.01
N ASP A 25 8.20 23.96 -24.84
CA ASP A 25 6.87 24.19 -25.41
C ASP A 25 5.89 24.81 -24.40
N PHE A 26 6.28 24.89 -23.12
CA PHE A 26 5.47 25.61 -22.15
C PHE A 26 5.72 27.10 -22.28
N ASP A 27 4.70 27.86 -22.69
CA ASP A 27 4.67 29.28 -22.39
C ASP A 27 4.62 29.44 -20.86
N PRO A 28 5.69 29.98 -20.23
CA PRO A 28 5.72 30.15 -18.78
C PRO A 28 4.59 31.03 -18.25
N LYS A 29 3.95 31.84 -19.11
CA LYS A 29 2.81 32.69 -18.76
C LYS A 29 1.47 31.97 -18.81
N ALA A 30 1.33 30.93 -19.63
CA ALA A 30 0.05 30.27 -19.89
C ALA A 30 -0.06 28.87 -19.26
N VAL A 31 1.07 28.20 -18.97
CA VAL A 31 1.05 26.83 -18.47
C VAL A 31 0.22 26.69 -17.19
N THR A 32 -0.81 25.85 -17.28
CA THR A 32 -1.73 25.56 -16.18
C THR A 32 -1.15 24.55 -15.21
N LEU A 33 -1.71 24.45 -14.00
CA LEU A 33 -1.30 23.42 -13.03
C LEU A 33 -1.51 22.00 -13.58
N ARG A 34 -2.59 21.77 -14.34
CA ARG A 34 -2.92 20.46 -14.92
C ARG A 34 -1.87 20.03 -15.94
N GLU A 35 -1.52 20.91 -16.87
CA GLU A 35 -0.49 20.65 -17.88
C GLU A 35 0.88 20.42 -17.23
N LEU A 36 1.23 21.26 -16.26
CA LEU A 36 2.45 21.08 -15.46
C LEU A 36 2.47 19.71 -14.77
N ALA A 37 1.37 19.31 -14.15
CA ALA A 37 1.26 18.05 -13.43
C ALA A 37 1.34 16.84 -14.35
N GLU A 38 0.74 16.90 -15.55
CA GLU A 38 0.83 15.85 -16.55
C GLU A 38 2.26 15.65 -17.04
N HIS A 39 2.92 16.73 -17.44
CA HIS A 39 4.30 16.69 -17.87
C HIS A 39 5.24 16.23 -16.74
N TRP A 40 5.08 16.77 -15.53
CA TRP A 40 5.86 16.34 -14.37
C TRP A 40 5.71 14.83 -14.10
N ARG A 41 4.49 14.29 -14.21
CA ARG A 41 4.22 12.86 -14.04
C ARG A 41 4.92 12.00 -15.11
N GLY A 42 5.02 12.50 -16.34
CA GLY A 42 5.74 11.83 -17.44
C GLY A 42 7.25 11.75 -17.21
N LEU A 43 7.84 12.74 -16.54
CA LEU A 43 9.27 12.79 -16.25
C LEU A 43 9.66 12.19 -14.89
N ARG A 44 8.71 12.08 -13.96
CA ARG A 44 9.07 11.86 -12.56
C ARG A 44 9.55 10.43 -12.29
N VAL A 45 10.76 10.36 -11.75
CA VAL A 45 11.36 9.14 -11.21
C VAL A 45 11.39 9.13 -9.68
N ASN A 46 11.51 7.92 -9.12
CA ASN A 46 11.76 7.71 -7.70
C ASN A 46 13.27 7.88 -7.38
N ARG A 47 13.65 7.68 -6.11
CA ARG A 47 15.06 7.83 -5.66
C ARG A 47 16.07 6.88 -6.34
N ARG A 48 15.59 5.88 -7.06
CA ARG A 48 16.39 4.89 -7.80
C ARG A 48 16.38 5.13 -9.31
N GLY A 49 15.86 6.28 -9.77
CA GLY A 49 15.77 6.58 -11.20
C GLY A 49 14.66 5.83 -11.94
N GLN A 50 13.82 5.05 -11.25
CA GLN A 50 12.73 4.31 -11.91
C GLN A 50 11.45 5.14 -11.95
N PRO A 51 10.58 4.95 -12.96
CA PRO A 51 9.27 5.59 -13.01
C PRO A 51 8.45 5.39 -11.72
N LEU A 52 7.61 6.37 -11.40
CA LEU A 52 6.66 6.21 -10.30
C LEU A 52 5.68 5.07 -10.58
N SER A 53 5.16 4.47 -9.51
CA SER A 53 4.19 3.39 -9.70
C SER A 53 2.86 3.88 -10.29
N PRO A 54 2.13 3.03 -11.05
CA PRO A 54 0.84 3.38 -11.63
C PRO A 54 -0.15 3.98 -10.62
N ASN A 55 -0.25 3.40 -9.41
CA ASN A 55 -1.13 3.93 -8.35
C ASN A 55 -0.71 5.32 -7.86
N THR A 56 0.59 5.62 -7.83
CA THR A 56 1.08 6.95 -7.45
C THR A 56 0.73 7.97 -8.53
N LEU A 57 0.94 7.61 -9.81
CA LEU A 57 0.59 8.47 -10.93
C LEU A 57 -0.93 8.72 -11.01
N SER A 58 -1.73 7.69 -10.77
CA SER A 58 -3.18 7.77 -10.71
C SER A 58 -3.66 8.64 -9.54
N GLU A 59 -3.07 8.49 -8.36
CA GLU A 59 -3.42 9.33 -7.21
C GLU A 59 -3.07 10.80 -7.45
N TYR A 60 -1.91 11.09 -8.03
CA TYR A 60 -1.54 12.47 -8.38
C TYR A 60 -2.48 13.10 -9.40
N ALA A 61 -2.84 12.36 -10.47
CA ALA A 61 -3.86 12.81 -11.42
C ALA A 61 -5.21 13.07 -10.73
N ARG A 62 -5.64 12.18 -9.83
CA ARG A 62 -6.89 12.33 -9.05
C ARG A 62 -6.86 13.53 -8.11
N LEU A 63 -5.72 13.81 -7.46
CA LEU A 63 -5.58 14.98 -6.59
C LEU A 63 -5.76 16.29 -7.39
N VAL A 64 -5.16 16.36 -8.59
CA VAL A 64 -5.34 17.51 -9.49
C VAL A 64 -6.79 17.65 -9.94
N ALA A 65 -7.40 16.54 -10.39
CA ALA A 65 -8.76 16.56 -10.93
C ALA A 65 -9.84 16.86 -9.87
N ASN A 66 -9.69 16.34 -8.64
CA ASN A 66 -10.80 16.28 -7.67
C ASN A 66 -10.58 17.11 -6.41
N VAL A 67 -9.35 17.53 -6.10
CA VAL A 67 -9.04 18.24 -4.83
C VAL A 67 -8.41 19.60 -5.10
N LEU A 68 -7.50 19.68 -6.07
CA LEU A 68 -6.89 20.92 -6.55
C LEU A 68 -7.67 21.54 -7.72
N THR A 69 -8.94 21.18 -7.89
CA THR A 69 -9.81 21.71 -8.94
C THR A 69 -9.79 23.24 -9.04
N PRO A 70 -9.77 24.02 -7.93
CA PRO A 70 -9.67 25.48 -8.01
C PRO A 70 -8.39 26.01 -8.67
N PHE A 71 -7.35 25.20 -8.79
CA PHE A 71 -6.07 25.59 -9.39
C PHE A 71 -5.78 24.89 -10.71
N ALA A 72 -6.50 23.80 -11.02
CA ALA A 72 -6.13 22.87 -12.08
C ALA A 72 -5.93 23.56 -13.44
N ASP A 73 -6.85 24.46 -13.79
CA ASP A 73 -6.88 25.12 -15.10
C ASP A 73 -6.40 26.58 -15.04
N ILE A 74 -5.83 27.01 -13.91
CA ILE A 74 -5.26 28.36 -13.74
C ILE A 74 -3.77 28.32 -14.11
N PRO A 75 -3.24 29.34 -14.82
CA PRO A 75 -1.80 29.47 -15.03
C PRO A 75 -1.02 29.46 -13.72
N ILE A 76 0.06 28.69 -13.64
CA ILE A 76 0.80 28.50 -12.38
C ILE A 76 1.39 29.80 -11.81
N ARG A 77 1.63 30.81 -12.66
CA ARG A 77 2.08 32.15 -12.25
C ARG A 77 1.01 32.95 -11.52
N SER A 78 -0.26 32.63 -11.76
CA SER A 78 -1.40 33.31 -11.15
C SER A 78 -1.79 32.71 -9.81
N ILE A 79 -1.20 31.58 -9.41
CA ILE A 79 -1.45 30.96 -8.10
C ILE A 79 -0.72 31.78 -7.02
N THR A 80 -1.49 32.42 -6.15
CA THR A 80 -0.97 33.25 -5.05
C THR A 80 -1.07 32.54 -3.70
N PRO A 81 -0.28 32.94 -2.68
CA PRO A 81 -0.43 32.43 -1.32
C PRO A 81 -1.86 32.59 -0.78
N GLN A 82 -2.49 33.74 -1.03
CA GLN A 82 -3.87 34.02 -0.62
C GLN A 82 -4.87 32.99 -1.17
N MET A 83 -4.71 32.57 -2.43
CA MET A 83 -5.57 31.54 -3.03
C MET A 83 -5.34 30.17 -2.38
N VAL A 84 -4.08 29.83 -2.08
CA VAL A 84 -3.71 28.58 -1.40
C VAL A 84 -4.32 28.52 0.00
N GLU A 85 -4.24 29.61 0.77
CA GLU A 85 -4.84 29.72 2.10
C GLU A 85 -6.37 29.62 2.06
N THR A 86 -7.00 30.35 1.14
CA THR A 86 -8.46 30.37 0.94
C THR A 86 -9.00 28.96 0.63
N TRP A 87 -8.27 28.19 -0.18
CA TRP A 87 -8.61 26.81 -0.49
C TRP A 87 -8.33 25.86 0.69
N TRP A 88 -7.15 25.96 1.31
CA TRP A 88 -6.68 24.99 2.30
C TRP A 88 -7.52 25.04 3.59
N GLY A 89 -7.94 26.22 4.03
CA GLY A 89 -8.68 26.42 5.28
C GLY A 89 -9.98 25.60 5.39
N PRO A 90 -10.90 25.66 4.41
CA PRO A 90 -12.08 24.81 4.38
C PRO A 90 -11.76 23.34 4.09
N GLU A 91 -10.84 23.07 3.15
CA GLU A 91 -10.56 21.70 2.71
C GLU A 91 -9.94 20.84 3.83
N ARG A 92 -9.08 21.41 4.68
CA ARG A 92 -8.53 20.71 5.85
C ARG A 92 -9.58 20.33 6.89
N ARG A 93 -10.66 21.13 7.02
CA ARG A 93 -11.77 20.83 7.94
C ARG A 93 -12.66 19.73 7.37
N ARG A 94 -12.88 19.75 6.06
CA ARG A 94 -13.72 18.77 5.36
C ARG A 94 -13.05 17.40 5.22
N ALA A 95 -11.77 17.37 4.85
CA ALA A 95 -11.04 16.14 4.54
C ALA A 95 -9.53 16.28 4.83
N PRO A 96 -9.10 16.30 6.10
CA PRO A 96 -7.74 16.69 6.51
C PRO A 96 -6.62 15.89 5.83
N ASN A 97 -6.79 14.57 5.70
CA ASN A 97 -5.82 13.71 5.01
C ASN A 97 -5.71 14.05 3.52
N GLN A 98 -6.84 14.30 2.86
CA GLN A 98 -6.87 14.61 1.43
C GLN A 98 -6.32 16.00 1.16
N ALA A 99 -6.66 16.98 2.02
CA ALA A 99 -6.10 18.32 2.01
C ALA A 99 -4.56 18.27 2.13
N ALA A 100 -4.02 17.55 3.12
CA ALA A 100 -2.59 17.44 3.33
C ALA A 100 -1.85 16.79 2.15
N LYS A 101 -2.43 15.74 1.55
CA LYS A 101 -1.87 15.10 0.34
C LYS A 101 -1.92 16.03 -0.87
N ALA A 102 -3.03 16.72 -1.09
CA ALA A 102 -3.21 17.66 -2.19
C ALA A 102 -2.24 18.84 -2.05
N TYR A 103 -2.13 19.43 -0.86
CA TYR A 103 -1.19 20.50 -0.55
C TYR A 103 0.26 20.04 -0.79
N LYS A 104 0.62 18.85 -0.32
CA LYS A 104 1.96 18.27 -0.56
C LYS A 104 2.25 18.07 -2.05
N HIS A 105 1.27 17.64 -2.83
CA HIS A 105 1.44 17.48 -4.27
C HIS A 105 1.57 18.83 -4.98
N LEU A 106 0.71 19.80 -4.65
CA LEU A 106 0.79 21.18 -5.15
C LEU A 106 2.16 21.80 -4.86
N ASN A 107 2.61 21.74 -3.61
CA ASN A 107 3.94 22.19 -3.18
C ASN A 107 5.06 21.51 -3.99
N THR A 108 4.95 20.20 -4.24
CA THR A 108 5.92 19.45 -5.06
C THR A 108 5.98 19.96 -6.50
N LEU A 109 4.82 20.26 -7.12
CA LEU A 109 4.74 20.77 -8.48
C LEU A 109 5.30 22.20 -8.59
N LEU A 110 4.94 23.08 -7.65
CA LEU A 110 5.37 24.47 -7.68
C LEU A 110 6.84 24.65 -7.31
N LEU A 111 7.38 23.85 -6.38
CA LEU A 111 8.83 23.78 -6.17
C LEU A 111 9.58 23.29 -7.41
N TRP A 112 8.99 22.36 -8.16
CA TRP A 112 9.56 21.91 -9.42
C TRP A 112 9.55 23.03 -10.47
N ALA A 113 8.46 23.80 -10.56
CA ALA A 113 8.34 24.97 -11.42
C ALA A 113 9.37 26.07 -11.08
N VAL A 114 9.60 26.35 -9.80
CA VAL A 114 10.66 27.29 -9.34
C VAL A 114 12.04 26.83 -9.81
N LYS A 115 12.38 25.55 -9.62
CA LYS A 115 13.68 24.99 -10.07
C LYS A 115 13.88 25.09 -11.59
N ARG A 116 12.79 25.13 -12.35
CA ARG A 116 12.79 25.32 -13.81
C ARG A 116 12.63 26.79 -14.23
N LYS A 117 12.61 27.73 -13.28
CA LYS A 117 12.43 29.17 -13.50
C LYS A 117 11.11 29.53 -14.19
N LEU A 118 10.09 28.67 -14.07
CA LEU A 118 8.75 28.93 -14.61
C LEU A 118 7.97 29.94 -13.76
N ILE A 119 8.24 29.97 -12.46
CA ILE A 119 7.71 30.93 -11.48
C ILE A 119 8.86 31.41 -10.57
N PRO A 120 8.81 32.64 -10.03
CA PRO A 120 9.91 33.19 -9.22
C PRO A 120 9.95 32.60 -7.80
N ALA A 121 8.80 32.25 -7.23
CA ALA A 121 8.67 31.75 -5.86
C ALA A 121 7.51 30.75 -5.77
N ASN A 122 7.53 29.92 -4.72
CA ASN A 122 6.49 28.94 -4.45
C ASN A 122 5.43 29.54 -3.52
N PRO A 123 4.13 29.58 -3.90
CA PRO A 123 3.07 30.15 -3.08
C PRO A 123 2.61 29.24 -1.92
N CYS A 124 3.13 28.01 -1.79
CA CYS A 124 2.74 27.08 -0.74
C CYS A 124 3.59 27.26 0.53
N ASP A 125 3.19 28.19 1.40
CA ASP A 125 3.95 28.57 2.61
C ASP A 125 3.22 28.37 3.96
N ILE A 126 2.17 27.54 3.97
CA ILE A 126 1.42 27.22 5.19
C ILE A 126 2.16 26.14 5.99
N ASP A 127 2.59 26.50 7.20
CA ASP A 127 3.22 25.58 8.15
C ASP A 127 2.29 24.41 8.52
N GLY A 128 2.87 23.20 8.54
CA GLY A 128 2.14 21.98 8.88
C GLY A 128 1.10 21.53 7.84
N ALA A 129 0.88 22.26 6.74
CA ALA A 129 -0.14 21.91 5.75
C ALA A 129 0.10 20.60 4.99
N THR A 130 1.33 20.06 5.04
CA THR A 130 1.65 18.73 4.49
C THR A 130 1.48 17.58 5.49
N SER A 131 1.23 17.91 6.75
CA SER A 131 1.17 16.96 7.86
C SER A 131 -0.28 16.55 8.13
N TYR A 132 -0.47 15.25 8.33
CA TYR A 132 -1.74 14.70 8.79
C TYR A 132 -1.45 13.54 9.74
N THR A 133 -2.00 13.65 10.94
CA THR A 133 -2.04 12.58 11.94
C THR A 133 -3.51 12.28 12.22
N PRO A 134 -3.99 11.05 12.03
CA PRO A 134 -5.35 10.68 12.43
C PRO A 134 -5.55 10.86 13.94
N ASP A 135 -6.68 11.43 14.34
CA ASP A 135 -7.04 11.61 15.75
C ASP A 135 -7.28 10.28 16.48
N GLN A 136 -7.72 9.26 15.73
CA GLN A 136 -8.00 7.94 16.25
C GLN A 136 -7.01 6.90 15.72
N VAL A 137 -6.53 6.04 16.61
CA VAL A 137 -5.80 4.83 16.24
C VAL A 137 -6.75 3.92 15.46
N PRO A 138 -6.34 3.36 14.31
CA PRO A 138 -7.19 2.42 13.58
C PRO A 138 -7.63 1.26 14.47
N ASP A 139 -8.92 0.94 14.41
CA ASP A 139 -9.51 -0.18 15.13
C ASP A 139 -8.79 -1.51 14.78
N VAL A 140 -8.50 -2.31 15.80
CA VAL A 140 -7.80 -3.60 15.72
C VAL A 140 -8.71 -4.66 16.34
N PRO A 141 -9.04 -5.74 15.61
CA PRO A 141 -9.98 -6.72 16.14
C PRO A 141 -9.39 -7.47 17.33
N THR A 142 -10.26 -7.94 18.23
CA THR A 142 -9.87 -8.87 19.30
C THR A 142 -9.69 -10.29 18.76
N ALA A 143 -9.01 -11.16 19.52
CA ALA A 143 -8.88 -12.57 19.16
C ALA A 143 -10.24 -13.25 18.94
N LYS A 144 -11.23 -12.94 19.81
CA LYS A 144 -12.58 -13.48 19.69
C LYS A 144 -13.28 -13.01 18.41
N GLN A 145 -13.10 -11.75 18.03
CA GLN A 145 -13.64 -11.22 16.78
C GLN A 145 -13.01 -11.92 15.56
N VAL A 146 -11.70 -12.15 15.57
CA VAL A 146 -11.01 -12.89 14.50
C VAL A 146 -11.52 -14.32 14.39
N GLU A 147 -11.74 -15.01 15.52
CA GLU A 147 -12.32 -16.36 15.53
C GLU A 147 -13.72 -16.37 14.90
N ILE A 148 -14.62 -15.47 15.32
CA ILE A 148 -15.96 -15.34 14.73
C ILE A 148 -15.86 -15.09 13.22
N MET A 149 -14.96 -14.21 12.79
CA MET A 149 -14.76 -13.93 11.36
C MET A 149 -14.33 -15.18 10.58
N LEU A 150 -13.46 -16.00 11.14
CA LEU A 150 -13.02 -17.25 10.51
C LEU A 150 -14.17 -18.26 10.44
N ASP A 151 -14.96 -18.39 11.49
CA ASP A 151 -16.05 -19.37 11.58
C ASP A 151 -17.13 -19.11 10.54
N VAL A 152 -17.58 -17.85 10.40
CA VAL A 152 -18.65 -17.45 9.47
C VAL A 152 -18.19 -17.33 8.00
N SER A 153 -16.89 -17.48 7.72
CA SER A 153 -16.34 -17.34 6.38
C SER A 153 -16.47 -18.62 5.54
N THR A 154 -16.57 -18.46 4.22
CA THR A 154 -16.42 -19.58 3.27
C THR A 154 -14.99 -20.12 3.31
N ASP A 155 -14.77 -21.38 2.89
CA ASP A 155 -13.45 -22.02 2.96
C ASP A 155 -12.34 -21.18 2.28
N GLN A 156 -12.58 -20.64 1.08
CA GLN A 156 -11.62 -19.78 0.38
C GLN A 156 -11.34 -18.49 1.16
N PHE A 157 -12.37 -17.79 1.64
CA PHE A 157 -12.18 -16.52 2.35
C PHE A 157 -11.62 -16.72 3.76
N ARG A 158 -11.90 -17.86 4.40
CA ARG A 158 -11.29 -18.25 5.67
C ARG A 158 -9.77 -18.37 5.55
N ALA A 159 -9.26 -18.92 4.45
CA ALA A 159 -7.81 -18.94 4.18
C ALA A 159 -7.24 -17.53 3.93
N VAL A 160 -7.96 -16.66 3.22
CA VAL A 160 -7.58 -15.23 3.07
C VAL A 160 -7.47 -14.54 4.42
N LEU A 161 -8.43 -14.75 5.31
CA LEU A 161 -8.42 -14.19 6.67
C LEU A 161 -7.28 -14.76 7.52
N ALA A 162 -7.03 -16.08 7.48
CA ALA A 162 -5.93 -16.69 8.21
C ALA A 162 -4.57 -16.13 7.79
N LEU A 163 -4.33 -15.94 6.49
CA LEU A 163 -3.11 -15.31 5.97
C LEU A 163 -2.97 -13.85 6.42
N ALA A 164 -4.07 -13.11 6.51
CA ALA A 164 -4.06 -11.71 6.94
C ALA A 164 -3.91 -11.57 8.47
N ALA A 165 -4.64 -12.36 9.25
CA ALA A 165 -4.78 -12.24 10.70
C ALA A 165 -3.67 -12.96 11.48
N TYR A 166 -3.12 -14.04 10.93
CA TYR A 166 -2.04 -14.80 11.58
C TYR A 166 -0.71 -14.61 10.87
N GLY A 167 -0.70 -14.61 9.53
CA GLY A 167 0.53 -14.32 8.76
C GLY A 167 0.83 -12.83 8.62
N GLY A 168 -0.15 -11.95 8.85
CA GLY A 168 0.01 -10.50 8.68
C GLY A 168 0.22 -10.06 7.24
N LEU A 169 -0.13 -10.87 6.23
CA LEU A 169 0.10 -10.52 4.83
C LEU A 169 -0.78 -9.34 4.39
N ARG A 170 -0.27 -8.53 3.45
CA ARG A 170 -1.05 -7.45 2.82
C ARG A 170 -1.99 -8.03 1.77
N LYS A 171 -3.13 -7.37 1.52
CA LYS A 171 -4.11 -7.77 0.49
C LYS A 171 -3.48 -8.17 -0.85
N GLY A 172 -2.60 -7.33 -1.38
CA GLY A 172 -1.93 -7.58 -2.67
C GLY A 172 -0.91 -8.71 -2.61
N GLU A 173 -0.32 -9.00 -1.44
CA GLU A 173 0.56 -10.15 -1.25
C GLU A 173 -0.28 -11.44 -1.27
N ILE A 174 -1.37 -11.47 -0.51
CA ILE A 174 -2.29 -12.64 -0.43
C ILE A 174 -2.82 -13.01 -1.81
N PHE A 175 -3.34 -12.04 -2.56
CA PHE A 175 -3.95 -12.30 -3.86
C PHE A 175 -2.96 -12.59 -4.99
N GLU A 176 -1.65 -12.44 -4.76
CA GLU A 176 -0.62 -12.87 -5.71
C GLU A 176 0.06 -14.19 -5.32
N LEU A 177 -0.25 -14.77 -4.16
CA LEU A 177 0.34 -16.04 -3.77
C LEU A 177 0.03 -17.12 -4.81
N ARG A 178 1.08 -17.81 -5.26
CA ARG A 178 0.99 -18.96 -6.15
C ARG A 178 1.38 -20.24 -5.43
N ARG A 179 1.02 -21.38 -6.01
CA ARG A 179 1.32 -22.71 -5.44
C ARG A 179 2.79 -22.86 -5.07
N LYS A 180 3.71 -22.39 -5.93
CA LYS A 180 5.16 -22.45 -5.71
C LYS A 180 5.66 -21.62 -4.53
N ASP A 181 4.91 -20.61 -4.12
CA ASP A 181 5.30 -19.70 -3.05
C ASP A 181 5.06 -20.35 -1.66
N LEU A 182 4.42 -21.53 -1.58
CA LEU A 182 4.15 -22.24 -0.34
C LEU A 182 4.84 -23.60 -0.31
N LYS A 183 5.49 -23.92 0.81
CA LYS A 183 6.11 -25.22 1.07
C LYS A 183 5.65 -25.75 2.42
N THR A 184 5.36 -27.06 2.46
CA THR A 184 5.16 -27.75 3.74
C THR A 184 6.50 -28.24 4.23
N VAL A 185 6.91 -27.82 5.42
CA VAL A 185 8.20 -28.17 6.03
C VAL A 185 7.93 -28.92 7.33
N LYS A 186 8.65 -30.01 7.59
CA LYS A 186 8.64 -30.66 8.90
C LYS A 186 9.85 -30.18 9.68
N ALA A 187 9.61 -29.55 10.82
CA ALA A 187 10.64 -29.02 11.71
C ALA A 187 10.12 -29.10 13.15
N ASP A 188 11.01 -29.41 14.09
CA ASP A 188 10.69 -29.46 15.53
C ASP A 188 9.53 -30.41 15.89
N GLY A 189 9.39 -31.51 15.13
CA GLY A 189 8.29 -32.47 15.30
C GLY A 189 6.93 -31.96 14.79
N GLU A 190 6.85 -30.73 14.29
CA GLU A 190 5.64 -30.12 13.78
C GLU A 190 5.69 -29.95 12.25
N THR A 191 4.52 -29.72 11.66
CA THR A 191 4.38 -29.41 10.22
C THR A 191 4.08 -27.94 10.05
N TRP A 192 4.95 -27.24 9.34
CA TRP A 192 4.88 -25.80 9.08
C TRP A 192 4.48 -25.52 7.64
N VAL A 193 3.74 -24.42 7.43
CA VAL A 193 3.55 -23.84 6.10
C VAL A 193 4.48 -22.64 5.97
N HIS A 194 5.51 -22.83 5.16
CA HIS A 194 6.47 -21.80 4.80
C HIS A 194 5.96 -21.01 3.59
N ILE A 195 5.99 -19.67 3.66
CA ILE A 195 5.50 -18.78 2.61
C ILE A 195 6.60 -17.84 2.14
N SER A 196 6.89 -17.85 0.84
CA SER A 196 7.79 -16.91 0.16
C SER A 196 7.01 -15.70 -0.39
N ILE A 197 7.22 -14.52 0.20
CA ILE A 197 6.52 -13.29 -0.17
C ILE A 197 7.47 -12.42 -1.00
N THR A 198 7.47 -12.63 -2.31
CA THR A 198 8.42 -12.00 -3.26
C THR A 198 7.79 -11.01 -4.22
N ARG A 199 6.44 -10.94 -4.25
CA ARG A 199 5.63 -10.16 -5.18
C ARG A 199 4.27 -9.85 -4.58
N GLY A 200 3.56 -8.93 -5.23
CA GLY A 200 2.16 -8.64 -4.94
C GLY A 200 1.45 -8.12 -6.18
N VAL A 201 0.12 -8.22 -6.16
CA VAL A 201 -0.75 -7.67 -7.19
C VAL A 201 -1.29 -6.31 -6.75
N ILE A 202 -1.31 -5.37 -7.69
CA ILE A 202 -2.05 -4.11 -7.59
C ILE A 202 -3.07 -4.05 -8.73
N TRP A 203 -4.03 -3.13 -8.63
CA TRP A 203 -5.03 -2.94 -9.68
C TRP A 203 -4.99 -1.53 -10.22
N GLN A 204 -4.99 -1.43 -11.54
CA GLN A 204 -5.22 -0.20 -12.28
C GLN A 204 -6.55 -0.34 -13.01
N GLY A 205 -7.59 0.31 -12.47
CA GLY A 205 -8.96 0.05 -12.91
C GLY A 205 -9.33 -1.42 -12.69
N LYS A 206 -9.66 -2.13 -13.79
CA LYS A 206 -10.01 -3.55 -13.78
C LYS A 206 -8.80 -4.47 -13.99
N THR A 207 -7.64 -3.93 -14.35
CA THR A 207 -6.45 -4.72 -14.71
C THR A 207 -5.61 -5.02 -13.48
N ALA A 208 -5.30 -6.29 -13.28
CA ALA A 208 -4.34 -6.75 -12.28
C ALA A 208 -2.91 -6.60 -12.82
N ILE A 209 -2.02 -6.02 -12.02
CA ILE A 209 -0.61 -5.80 -12.35
C ILE A 209 0.24 -6.43 -11.25
N VAL A 210 0.98 -7.46 -11.63
CA VAL A 210 1.94 -8.15 -10.76
C VAL A 210 3.22 -7.33 -10.68
N ARG A 211 3.77 -7.19 -9.48
CA ARG A 211 5.02 -6.45 -9.29
C ARG A 211 5.81 -6.92 -8.07
N PRO A 212 7.14 -6.70 -8.06
CA PRO A 212 7.91 -6.86 -6.85
C PRO A 212 7.47 -5.83 -5.78
N PRO A 213 7.72 -6.12 -4.49
CA PRO A 213 7.47 -5.19 -3.40
C PRO A 213 8.17 -3.84 -3.62
N LYS A 214 7.63 -2.79 -2.99
CA LYS A 214 8.15 -1.42 -3.12
C LYS A 214 9.63 -1.28 -2.69
N SER A 215 10.12 -2.20 -1.85
CA SER A 215 11.53 -2.26 -1.44
C SER A 215 12.01 -3.72 -1.34
N PRO A 216 13.30 -4.00 -1.62
CA PRO A 216 13.90 -5.32 -1.44
C PRO A 216 13.69 -5.88 -0.03
N GLY A 217 13.83 -5.06 1.02
CA GLY A 217 13.55 -5.46 2.40
C GLY A 217 12.08 -5.77 2.72
N SER A 218 11.18 -5.74 1.74
CA SER A 218 9.82 -6.25 1.88
C SER A 218 9.65 -7.66 1.29
N ILE A 219 10.66 -8.14 0.55
CA ILE A 219 10.79 -9.54 0.17
C ILE A 219 11.21 -10.29 1.43
N ARG A 220 10.43 -11.31 1.79
CA ARG A 220 10.64 -12.08 3.01
C ARG A 220 10.06 -13.48 2.85
N ALA A 221 10.49 -14.37 3.72
CA ALA A 221 9.84 -15.65 3.91
C ALA A 221 9.45 -15.80 5.37
N ILE A 222 8.30 -16.41 5.63
CA ILE A 222 7.78 -16.61 6.98
C ILE A 222 7.22 -18.00 7.12
N ASP A 223 7.29 -18.54 8.34
CA ASP A 223 6.49 -19.69 8.74
C ASP A 223 5.21 -19.19 9.39
N LEU A 224 4.09 -19.80 8.98
CA LEU A 224 2.78 -19.47 9.53
C LEU A 224 2.59 -20.12 10.92
N PRO A 225 1.88 -19.44 11.85
CA PRO A 225 1.46 -20.07 13.10
C PRO A 225 0.59 -21.30 12.86
N GLN A 226 0.64 -22.30 13.75
CA GLN A 226 -0.04 -23.59 13.56
C GLN A 226 -1.55 -23.48 13.29
N ARG A 227 -2.24 -22.52 13.94
CA ARG A 227 -3.67 -22.24 13.68
C ARG A 227 -3.94 -21.85 12.22
N ALA A 228 -3.02 -21.11 11.60
CA ALA A 228 -3.10 -20.75 10.19
C ALA A 228 -2.71 -21.93 9.28
N ASN A 229 -1.72 -22.75 9.68
CA ASN A 229 -1.25 -23.90 8.92
C ASN A 229 -2.38 -24.85 8.55
N ALA A 230 -3.24 -25.21 9.51
CA ALA A 230 -4.36 -26.11 9.26
C ALA A 230 -5.34 -25.56 8.20
N ILE A 231 -5.71 -24.28 8.33
CA ILE A 231 -6.65 -23.61 7.41
C ILE A 231 -6.05 -23.49 6.01
N VAL A 232 -4.79 -23.05 5.92
CA VAL A 232 -4.11 -22.86 4.63
C VAL A 232 -3.86 -24.19 3.95
N ARG A 233 -3.48 -25.25 4.67
CA ARG A 233 -3.33 -26.60 4.11
C ARG A 233 -4.64 -27.17 3.57
N LYS A 234 -5.76 -26.96 4.28
CA LYS A 234 -7.09 -27.35 3.79
C LYS A 234 -7.40 -26.66 2.45
N HIS A 235 -7.14 -25.36 2.35
CA HIS A 235 -7.33 -24.61 1.10
C HIS A 235 -6.36 -25.07 0.00
N LEU A 236 -5.10 -25.32 0.33
CA LEU A 236 -4.10 -25.81 -0.63
C LEU A 236 -4.46 -27.17 -1.25
N ALA A 237 -5.29 -27.99 -0.61
CA ALA A 237 -5.79 -29.23 -1.18
C ALA A 237 -6.78 -29.01 -2.33
N THR A 238 -7.39 -27.82 -2.42
CA THR A 238 -8.33 -27.46 -3.50
C THR A 238 -7.66 -26.67 -4.64
N VAL A 239 -6.39 -26.31 -4.49
CA VAL A 239 -5.63 -25.52 -5.48
C VAL A 239 -4.86 -26.48 -6.39
N PRO A 240 -4.85 -26.25 -7.72
CA PRO A 240 -4.04 -27.04 -8.66
C PRO A 240 -2.58 -27.14 -8.23
N THR A 241 -1.93 -28.26 -8.57
CA THR A 241 -0.53 -28.52 -8.24
C THR A 241 0.45 -27.74 -9.12
N ASP A 242 -0.01 -27.14 -10.21
CA ASP A 242 0.77 -26.25 -11.07
C ASP A 242 1.46 -25.17 -10.22
N PRO A 243 2.80 -25.05 -10.27
CA PRO A 243 3.57 -24.02 -9.58
C PRO A 243 3.04 -22.58 -9.76
N GLU A 244 2.47 -22.26 -10.93
CA GLU A 244 1.96 -20.93 -11.25
C GLU A 244 0.49 -20.70 -10.86
N ALA A 245 -0.21 -21.73 -10.38
CA ALA A 245 -1.59 -21.62 -9.96
C ALA A 245 -1.75 -20.60 -8.82
N LEU A 246 -2.60 -19.61 -9.02
CA LEU A 246 -2.99 -18.67 -7.97
C LEU A 246 -3.73 -19.40 -6.86
N LEU A 247 -3.42 -19.08 -5.61
CA LEU A 247 -4.15 -19.61 -4.46
C LEU A 247 -5.59 -19.08 -4.43
N PHE A 248 -5.80 -17.85 -4.86
CA PHE A 248 -7.09 -17.18 -4.80
C PHE A 248 -7.43 -16.61 -6.17
N THR A 249 -8.35 -17.28 -6.84
CA THR A 249 -8.79 -16.92 -8.19
C THR A 249 -10.16 -16.27 -8.14
N ARG A 250 -10.44 -15.36 -9.08
CA ARG A 250 -11.74 -14.69 -9.20
C ARG A 250 -12.87 -15.70 -9.46
N ARG A 251 -12.56 -16.72 -10.25
CA ARG A 251 -13.43 -17.85 -10.54
C ARG A 251 -12.63 -19.13 -10.29
N PRO A 252 -13.19 -20.16 -9.63
CA PRO A 252 -12.51 -21.44 -9.45
C PRO A 252 -11.97 -21.97 -10.79
N GLY A 253 -10.72 -22.43 -10.81
CA GLY A 253 -10.09 -23.00 -12.00
C GLY A 253 -9.54 -21.99 -13.02
N THR A 254 -9.66 -20.67 -12.81
CA THR A 254 -9.06 -19.67 -13.71
C THR A 254 -7.73 -19.15 -13.19
N ALA A 255 -6.89 -18.60 -14.07
CA ALA A 255 -5.67 -17.88 -13.68
C ALA A 255 -5.93 -16.38 -13.39
N GLU A 256 -7.19 -15.99 -13.16
CA GLU A 256 -7.58 -14.59 -12.96
C GLU A 256 -7.47 -14.20 -11.48
N HIS A 257 -6.74 -13.13 -11.20
CA HIS A 257 -6.75 -12.49 -9.88
C HIS A 257 -8.15 -12.05 -9.48
N TRP A 258 -8.39 -12.03 -8.17
CA TRP A 258 -9.50 -11.26 -7.61
C TRP A 258 -9.48 -9.83 -8.13
N GLY A 259 -10.65 -9.30 -8.47
CA GLY A 259 -10.82 -7.90 -8.86
C GLY A 259 -10.61 -6.95 -7.68
N ALA A 260 -10.22 -5.71 -7.99
CA ALA A 260 -9.85 -4.68 -7.02
C ALA A 260 -10.86 -4.50 -5.86
N TYR A 261 -12.15 -4.66 -6.17
CA TYR A 261 -13.29 -4.42 -5.29
C TYR A 261 -13.98 -5.70 -4.79
N GLN A 262 -13.51 -6.90 -5.14
CA GLN A 262 -14.18 -8.15 -4.74
C GLN A 262 -14.04 -8.45 -3.25
N LEU A 263 -12.97 -7.98 -2.60
CA LEU A 263 -12.74 -8.21 -1.18
C LEU A 263 -13.72 -7.45 -0.28
N GLU A 264 -14.04 -6.19 -0.56
CA GLU A 264 -14.81 -5.35 0.36
C GLU A 264 -16.23 -5.88 0.65
N PRO A 265 -17.01 -6.36 -0.35
CA PRO A 265 -18.33 -6.93 -0.08
C PRO A 265 -18.30 -8.14 0.85
N VAL A 266 -17.32 -9.04 0.66
CA VAL A 266 -17.16 -10.25 1.49
C VAL A 266 -16.65 -9.87 2.89
N TRP A 267 -15.64 -9.00 2.94
CA TRP A 267 -15.09 -8.47 4.18
C TRP A 267 -16.16 -7.77 5.04
N ARG A 268 -17.01 -6.93 4.42
CA ARG A 268 -18.08 -6.21 5.12
C ARG A 268 -19.05 -7.17 5.83
N LYS A 269 -19.43 -8.28 5.17
CA LYS A 269 -20.32 -9.29 5.76
C LYS A 269 -19.67 -9.95 6.97
N VAL A 270 -18.42 -10.39 6.81
CA VAL A 270 -17.70 -11.15 7.84
C VAL A 270 -17.35 -10.27 9.06
N ARG A 271 -16.87 -9.04 8.85
CA ARG A 271 -16.56 -8.13 9.97
C ARG A 271 -17.81 -7.74 10.76
N ALA A 272 -18.95 -7.58 10.08
CA ALA A 272 -20.21 -7.21 10.72
C ALA A 272 -20.71 -8.32 11.65
N ALA A 273 -20.59 -9.59 11.23
CA ALA A 273 -20.93 -10.74 12.08
C ALA A 273 -20.09 -10.82 13.36
N ALA A 274 -18.86 -10.28 13.34
CA ALA A 274 -17.99 -10.19 14.50
C ALA A 274 -18.13 -8.86 15.28
N GLY A 275 -19.08 -7.99 14.91
CA GLY A 275 -19.22 -6.67 15.53
C GLY A 275 -18.00 -5.75 15.35
N PHE A 276 -17.23 -5.94 14.26
CA PHE A 276 -16.01 -5.18 13.98
C PHE A 276 -16.22 -4.20 12.82
N ALA A 277 -15.81 -2.93 13.01
CA ALA A 277 -15.99 -1.88 12.00
C ALA A 277 -14.71 -1.57 11.20
N GLY A 278 -13.55 -2.08 11.63
CA GLY A 278 -12.27 -1.78 11.02
C GLY A 278 -12.07 -2.32 9.60
N ARG A 279 -10.93 -1.96 9.00
CA ARG A 279 -10.58 -2.32 7.61
C ARG A 279 -9.95 -3.70 7.57
N PHE A 280 -9.94 -4.35 6.40
CA PHE A 280 -9.22 -5.62 6.22
C PHE A 280 -7.74 -5.50 6.61
N HIS A 281 -7.12 -4.34 6.39
CA HIS A 281 -5.74 -4.08 6.79
C HIS A 281 -5.51 -4.12 8.31
N SER A 282 -6.56 -3.94 9.12
CA SER A 282 -6.47 -4.04 10.58
C SER A 282 -6.09 -5.45 11.05
N LEU A 283 -6.38 -6.50 10.27
CA LEU A 283 -5.95 -7.87 10.58
C LEU A 283 -4.42 -8.01 10.66
N ARG A 284 -3.70 -7.22 9.87
CA ARG A 284 -2.24 -7.17 9.93
C ARG A 284 -1.74 -6.47 11.19
N ALA A 285 -2.43 -5.42 11.63
CA ALA A 285 -2.13 -4.76 12.91
C ALA A 285 -2.40 -5.72 14.08
N TYR A 286 -3.47 -6.50 14.01
CA TYR A 286 -3.74 -7.59 14.95
C TYR A 286 -2.60 -8.61 14.97
N ALA A 287 -2.20 -9.15 13.80
CA ALA A 287 -1.11 -10.11 13.69
C ALA A 287 0.20 -9.59 14.31
N ALA A 288 0.58 -8.35 14.01
CA ALA A 288 1.79 -7.73 14.55
C ALA A 288 1.70 -7.49 16.06
N THR A 289 0.52 -7.15 16.57
CA THR A 289 0.29 -6.96 18.01
C THR A 289 0.36 -8.29 18.77
N GLU A 290 -0.27 -9.34 18.26
CA GLU A 290 -0.22 -10.68 18.86
C GLU A 290 1.18 -11.26 18.82
N PHE A 291 1.93 -11.06 17.73
CA PHE A 291 3.34 -11.46 17.66
C PHE A 291 4.21 -10.64 18.62
N GLY A 292 3.98 -9.32 18.74
CA GLY A 292 4.69 -8.50 19.74
C GLY A 292 4.42 -8.96 21.18
N LYS A 293 3.19 -9.40 21.48
CA LYS A 293 2.82 -9.96 22.79
C LYS A 293 3.57 -11.25 23.14
N THR A 294 4.15 -11.98 22.19
CA THR A 294 4.96 -13.17 22.53
C THR A 294 6.31 -12.81 23.14
N GLY A 295 6.72 -11.54 23.07
CA GLY A 295 8.05 -11.07 23.46
C GLY A 295 9.00 -10.86 22.29
N ALA A 296 8.51 -10.98 21.04
CA ALA A 296 9.31 -10.72 19.85
C ALA A 296 9.95 -9.33 19.89
N THR A 297 11.24 -9.28 19.54
CA THR A 297 12.01 -8.06 19.40
C THR A 297 11.53 -7.20 18.23
N SER A 298 11.92 -5.92 18.23
CA SER A 298 11.57 -5.01 17.13
C SER A 298 12.11 -5.51 15.79
N LYS A 299 13.29 -6.14 15.79
CA LYS A 299 13.92 -6.69 14.58
C LYS A 299 13.14 -7.89 14.04
N GLU A 300 12.73 -8.82 14.89
CA GLU A 300 11.89 -9.97 14.49
C GLU A 300 10.53 -9.51 13.93
N LEU A 301 9.89 -8.53 14.57
CA LEU A 301 8.67 -7.90 14.04
C LEU A 301 8.91 -7.26 12.66
N MET A 302 10.03 -6.56 12.49
CA MET A 302 10.36 -5.95 11.21
C MET A 302 10.58 -6.98 10.12
N ASP A 303 11.27 -8.07 10.42
CA ASP A 303 11.59 -9.13 9.46
C ASP A 303 10.35 -9.95 9.10
N TYR A 304 9.55 -10.36 10.10
CA TYR A 304 8.34 -11.15 9.90
C TYR A 304 7.28 -10.39 9.11
N PHE A 305 7.03 -9.12 9.47
CA PHE A 305 5.99 -8.33 8.83
C PHE A 305 6.52 -7.55 7.60
N GLY A 306 7.82 -7.38 7.43
CA GLY A 306 8.39 -6.52 6.39
C GLY A 306 8.12 -5.04 6.65
N HIS A 307 8.35 -4.59 7.89
CA HIS A 307 8.34 -3.17 8.26
C HIS A 307 9.71 -2.55 7.99
N ARG A 308 9.74 -1.42 7.28
CA ARG A 308 10.99 -0.73 6.95
C ARG A 308 11.46 0.22 8.05
N HIS A 309 10.53 0.82 8.79
CA HIS A 309 10.81 1.82 9.81
C HIS A 309 10.53 1.23 11.18
N MET A 310 11.49 1.38 12.09
CA MET A 310 11.39 0.89 13.46
C MET A 310 10.16 1.48 14.18
N ASP A 311 9.84 2.76 13.94
CA ASP A 311 8.63 3.41 14.49
C ASP A 311 7.33 2.66 14.16
N THR A 312 7.31 1.89 13.06
CA THR A 312 6.15 1.06 12.72
C THR A 312 6.09 -0.19 13.60
N ALA A 313 7.23 -0.82 13.91
CA ALA A 313 7.29 -1.97 14.80
C ALA A 313 7.02 -1.58 16.26
N MET A 314 7.58 -0.45 16.71
CA MET A 314 7.39 0.09 18.07
C MET A 314 5.91 0.34 18.42
N ARG A 315 5.06 0.67 17.43
CA ARG A 315 3.61 0.81 17.65
C ARG A 315 2.95 -0.48 18.16
N TYR A 316 3.50 -1.64 17.82
CA TYR A 316 2.97 -2.95 18.20
C TYR A 316 3.65 -3.56 19.43
N GLN A 317 4.78 -2.98 19.87
CA GLN A 317 5.46 -3.32 21.13
C GLN A 317 5.06 -2.42 22.30
N ARG A 318 3.97 -1.64 22.16
CA ARG A 318 3.49 -0.79 23.26
C ARG A 318 3.20 -1.63 24.50
N THR A 319 3.49 -1.06 25.66
CA THR A 319 3.31 -1.70 26.98
C THR A 319 1.91 -2.31 27.08
N THR A 320 1.88 -3.64 27.19
CA THR A 320 0.65 -4.43 27.27
C THR A 320 0.11 -4.54 28.70
N GLY A 321 0.58 -3.68 29.62
CA GLY A 321 0.30 -3.79 31.05
C GLY A 321 0.92 -5.02 31.72
N ARG A 322 1.80 -5.74 31.02
CA ARG A 322 2.42 -7.02 31.45
C ARG A 322 3.72 -6.85 32.24
N GLU A 323 3.96 -5.66 32.77
CA GLU A 323 5.19 -5.37 33.52
C GLU A 323 5.43 -6.38 34.64
N ARG A 324 4.40 -6.68 35.44
CA ARG A 324 4.48 -7.68 36.52
C ARG A 324 4.78 -9.10 36.01
N ASP A 325 4.24 -9.50 34.87
CA ASP A 325 4.53 -10.83 34.29
C ASP A 325 5.95 -10.91 33.73
N LEU A 326 6.47 -9.80 33.18
CA LEU A 326 7.85 -9.72 32.70
C LEU A 326 8.83 -9.74 33.87
N LEU A 327 8.54 -9.00 34.95
CA LEU A 327 9.35 -9.00 36.17
C LEU A 327 9.37 -10.38 36.85
N ARG A 328 8.25 -11.11 36.87
CA ARG A 328 8.19 -12.50 37.36
C ARG A 328 9.04 -13.49 36.56
N LYS A 329 9.35 -13.20 35.29
CA LYS A 329 10.24 -14.04 34.47
C LYS A 329 11.72 -13.69 34.66
N LEU A 330 12.01 -12.54 35.25
CA LEU A 330 13.37 -12.07 35.53
C LEU A 330 13.90 -12.60 36.88
N SER A 331 12.99 -12.81 37.84
CA SER A 331 13.21 -13.47 39.12
C SER A 331 13.23 -14.98 38.98
#